data_AF-A0A7S2VJS5-F1
#
_entry.id   AF-A0A7S2VJS5-F1
#
_cell.length_a   1.000
_cell.length_b   1.000
_cell.length_c   1.000
_cell.angle_alpha   90.00
_cell.angle_beta   90.00
_cell.angle_gamma   90.00
#
_symmetry.space_group_name_H-M   'P 1'
#
loop_
_entity.id
_entity.type
_entity.pdbx_description
1 polymer ?
#
loop_
_entity_poly.entity_id
_entity_poly.type
_entity_poly.pdbx_seq_one_letter_code
_entity_poly.pdbx_strand_id
1 'polypeptide(L)'
;DTLAPFEDRVRAAPNKAQAIEAIAQQWGYGPGGAPPAVAMPQAAALQSTSTPLFAAAESNLAELPGGNTVESSTAAIITALNMPPGSQPHKVAMAGLASEDHEVLRHAIFIAPRSGLAGRPELAAATEKLRGARGLPDDWDMDAYASGRRLEGGCGGRQDSTVVAFVPQPAHVVEDLQHMFDATYRKVYTRDRRGAPIPDRFRIKEVHRVMNDQVWREYGQHREKVKARLAGQAHRVPDGAHTMNALESRRQKNPAKPGGLPPVDSAANEVWLFHGTTREAAQGIAENDFRLDLTGSNAGTLYGKGIYLAENATKSDEYGEGPKGPAGEEQMEVGYEAPRPPPGPPPALVKESYILVCRSILGKVRYTDEQRPNADDLQRRCLNGEFDSVLGDRLKKNGTFRELIVYHDDHVYPEFVVKYERVFFHERFAQIYANMCKRQREGRFNGPTPEEKEVLQSLWNVFGMPNKGRINKWQLLDLLTAIQQSPENEQEDLDQTFKEWDTNQDGWIEYSEFLNEMTTRVKDGMEYYIE
;
A
#
# COMPACT_ATOMS: atom_id res chain seq x y z
N ASP A 1 45.04 17.88 8.71
CA ASP A 1 45.51 17.03 9.83
C ASP A 1 45.63 17.90 11.07
N THR A 2 44.76 17.91 12.08
CA THR A 2 43.90 16.90 12.71
C THR A 2 42.60 17.55 13.17
N LEU A 3 41.52 17.43 12.41
CA LEU A 3 40.19 17.83 12.87
C LEU A 3 39.25 16.65 12.67
N ALA A 4 38.75 16.11 13.78
CA ALA A 4 37.68 15.12 13.75
C ALA A 4 36.50 15.65 12.92
N PRO A 5 35.75 14.78 12.22
CA PRO A 5 34.54 15.15 11.50
C PRO A 5 33.65 16.08 12.34
N PHE A 6 33.06 17.09 11.70
CA PHE A 6 32.17 18.08 12.34
C PHE A 6 31.16 17.43 13.30
N GLU A 7 30.61 16.30 12.86
CA GLU A 7 29.62 15.50 13.59
C GLU A 7 30.16 14.97 14.93
N ASP A 8 31.43 14.61 14.99
CA ASP A 8 32.08 14.10 16.21
C ASP A 8 32.34 15.21 17.22
N ARG A 9 32.67 16.43 16.75
CA ARG A 9 32.86 17.61 17.62
C ARG A 9 31.56 18.05 18.28
N VAL A 10 30.44 18.02 17.55
CA VAL A 10 29.12 18.35 18.10
C VAL A 10 28.62 17.23 19.02
N ARG A 11 28.89 15.96 18.68
CA ARG A 11 28.45 14.81 19.48
C ARG A 11 29.17 14.71 20.82
N ALA A 12 30.46 15.08 20.87
CA ALA A 12 31.26 15.07 22.10
C ALA A 12 31.07 16.30 23.00
N ALA A 13 30.37 17.34 22.53
CA ALA A 13 30.20 18.57 23.29
C ALA A 13 29.12 18.43 24.39
N PRO A 14 29.36 18.96 25.61
CA PRO A 14 28.40 18.92 26.70
C PRO A 14 27.16 19.79 26.44
N ASN A 15 27.28 20.80 25.57
CA ASN A 15 26.16 21.60 25.06
C ASN A 15 26.24 21.70 23.54
N LYS A 16 25.36 20.97 22.86
CA LYS A 16 25.35 20.85 21.40
C LYS A 16 25.00 22.17 20.70
N ALA A 17 24.11 22.97 21.28
CA ALA A 17 23.71 24.26 20.71
C ALA A 17 24.89 25.24 20.68
N GLN A 18 25.63 25.36 21.79
CA GLN A 18 26.84 26.19 21.84
C GLN A 18 27.96 25.67 20.94
N ALA A 19 28.10 24.35 20.79
CA ALA A 19 29.09 23.78 19.88
C ALA A 19 28.79 24.09 18.41
N ILE A 20 27.51 23.99 18.02
CA ILE A 20 27.05 24.36 16.67
C ILE A 20 27.26 25.85 16.42
N GLU A 21 26.93 26.72 17.39
CA GLU A 21 27.08 28.16 17.27
C GLU A 21 28.54 28.62 17.19
N ALA A 22 29.43 28.01 17.97
CA ALA A 22 30.87 28.27 17.90
C ALA A 22 31.47 27.83 16.55
N ILE A 23 30.97 26.72 15.97
CA ILE A 23 31.40 26.26 14.65
C ILE A 23 30.83 27.17 13.54
N ALA A 24 29.58 27.61 13.66
CA ALA A 24 28.99 28.58 12.74
C ALA A 24 29.80 29.88 12.71
N GLN A 25 30.20 30.40 13.87
CA GLN A 25 31.12 31.56 13.97
C GLN A 25 32.48 31.28 13.34
N GLN A 26 33.05 30.09 13.56
CA GLN A 26 34.33 29.68 12.96
C GLN A 26 34.25 29.62 11.42
N TRP A 27 33.07 29.34 10.87
CA TRP A 27 32.78 29.35 9.43
C TRP A 27 32.25 30.69 8.91
N GLY A 28 32.26 31.74 9.74
CA GLY A 28 31.87 33.10 9.34
C GLY A 28 30.36 33.36 9.33
N TYR A 29 29.54 32.44 9.82
CA TYR A 29 28.10 32.64 10.01
C TYR A 29 27.84 33.26 11.38
N GLY A 30 27.72 34.59 11.41
CA GLY A 30 27.31 35.32 12.62
C GLY A 30 25.81 35.13 12.93
N PRO A 31 25.38 35.38 14.18
CA PRO A 31 23.97 35.27 14.56
C PRO A 31 23.14 36.29 13.80
N GLY A 32 22.26 35.82 12.90
CA GLY A 32 21.32 36.64 12.14
C GLY A 32 21.63 36.86 10.65
N GLY A 33 22.70 36.26 10.09
CA GLY A 33 22.99 36.35 8.65
C GLY A 33 22.44 35.16 7.86
N ALA A 34 21.45 35.37 6.99
CA ALA A 34 21.01 34.36 6.02
C ALA A 34 22.17 34.00 5.06
N PRO A 35 22.36 32.72 4.70
CA PRO A 35 23.44 32.32 3.80
C PRO A 35 23.24 32.92 2.40
N PRO A 36 24.31 33.36 1.71
CA PRO A 36 24.20 33.82 0.33
C PRO A 36 23.80 32.64 -0.57
N ALA A 37 22.82 32.88 -1.45
CA ALA A 37 22.27 31.89 -2.37
C ALA A 37 23.38 31.31 -3.26
N VAL A 38 23.62 30.00 -3.14
CA VAL A 38 24.41 29.26 -4.11
C VAL A 38 23.55 29.09 -5.35
N ALA A 39 23.97 29.71 -6.46
CA ALA A 39 23.30 29.62 -7.75
C ALA A 39 23.29 28.16 -8.23
N MET A 40 22.10 27.56 -8.29
CA MET A 40 21.86 26.33 -9.05
C MET A 40 21.69 26.65 -10.53
N PRO A 41 22.16 25.79 -11.46
CA PRO A 41 22.03 26.02 -12.89
C PRO A 41 20.54 26.09 -13.30
N GLN A 42 20.21 27.10 -14.10
CA GLN A 42 18.86 27.40 -14.60
C GLN A 42 18.25 26.18 -15.31
N ALA A 43 17.16 25.65 -14.74
CA ALA A 43 16.24 24.79 -15.45
C ALA A 43 15.54 25.62 -16.54
N ALA A 44 15.65 25.16 -17.78
CA ALA A 44 15.02 25.79 -18.94
C ALA A 44 13.50 25.87 -18.74
N ALA A 45 12.96 27.06 -18.95
CA ALA A 45 11.53 27.34 -18.92
C ALA A 45 10.80 26.54 -20.01
N LEU A 46 9.86 25.68 -19.60
CA LEU A 46 8.78 25.23 -20.46
C LEU A 46 7.50 25.93 -20.03
N GLN A 47 6.99 26.71 -20.97
CA GLN A 47 5.90 27.65 -20.82
C GLN A 47 4.57 26.95 -20.53
N SER A 48 3.77 27.64 -19.71
CA SER A 48 2.37 27.37 -19.43
C SER A 48 1.53 27.29 -20.69
N THR A 49 0.87 26.16 -20.92
CA THR A 49 -0.35 26.10 -21.71
C THR A 49 -1.49 25.59 -20.83
N SER A 50 -2.40 26.50 -20.54
CA SER A 50 -3.72 26.24 -19.96
C SER A 50 -4.49 25.25 -20.81
N THR A 51 -4.89 24.12 -20.23
CA THR A 51 -5.88 23.21 -20.82
C THR A 51 -6.92 22.88 -19.73
N PRO A 52 -8.24 22.88 -20.02
CA PRO A 52 -9.26 22.85 -18.98
C PRO A 52 -9.34 21.50 -18.26
N LEU A 53 -9.78 21.60 -17.00
CA LEU A 53 -10.27 20.51 -16.17
C LEU A 53 -11.34 19.67 -16.90
N PHE A 54 -11.44 18.39 -16.50
CA PHE A 54 -12.30 17.32 -17.02
C PHE A 54 -11.71 16.51 -18.18
N ALA A 55 -10.75 15.66 -17.83
CA ALA A 55 -10.71 14.29 -18.34
C ALA A 55 -10.17 13.40 -17.21
N ALA A 56 -11.04 12.58 -16.61
CA ALA A 56 -10.58 11.42 -15.88
C ALA A 56 -9.86 10.53 -16.90
N ALA A 57 -8.53 10.59 -16.92
CA ALA A 57 -7.75 9.62 -17.66
C ALA A 57 -8.04 8.26 -17.02
N GLU A 58 -8.78 7.41 -17.74
CA GLU A 58 -8.96 6.01 -17.39
C GLU A 58 -7.57 5.36 -17.33
N SER A 59 -7.00 5.28 -16.12
CA SER A 59 -5.71 4.64 -15.88
C SER A 59 -5.92 3.12 -15.80
N ASN A 60 -5.96 2.49 -16.97
CA ASN A 60 -6.00 1.05 -17.09
C ASN A 60 -4.62 0.47 -16.72
N LEU A 61 -4.61 -0.62 -15.96
CA LEU A 61 -3.45 -1.50 -15.73
C LEU A 61 -2.92 -2.16 -17.03
N ALA A 62 -3.56 -1.88 -18.17
CA ALA A 62 -3.17 -2.34 -19.51
C ALA A 62 -1.79 -1.85 -19.98
N GLU A 63 -1.13 -0.95 -19.24
CA GLU A 63 0.25 -0.51 -19.51
C GLU A 63 1.30 -1.27 -18.68
N LEU A 64 1.01 -2.47 -18.19
CA LEU A 64 2.10 -3.34 -17.75
C LEU A 64 2.94 -3.73 -18.98
N PRO A 65 4.28 -3.58 -18.93
CA PRO A 65 5.13 -3.73 -20.11
C PRO A 65 4.99 -5.13 -20.71
N GLY A 66 4.77 -5.18 -22.02
CA GLY A 66 4.58 -6.42 -22.77
C GLY A 66 5.80 -7.35 -22.71
N GLY A 67 5.53 -8.65 -22.80
CA GLY A 67 6.54 -9.70 -22.88
C GLY A 67 7.21 -9.80 -24.25
N ASN A 68 8.01 -10.85 -24.45
CA ASN A 68 8.64 -11.18 -25.72
C ASN A 68 7.59 -11.49 -26.80
N THR A 69 7.91 -11.19 -28.06
CA THR A 69 7.09 -11.60 -29.21
C THR A 69 7.57 -12.94 -29.77
N VAL A 70 6.76 -13.57 -30.62
CA VAL A 70 7.14 -14.81 -31.30
C VAL A 70 8.36 -14.58 -32.18
N GLU A 71 8.40 -13.44 -32.87
CA GLU A 71 9.49 -13.04 -33.76
C GLU A 71 10.78 -12.83 -32.97
N SER A 72 10.76 -12.07 -31.88
CA SER A 72 11.95 -11.82 -31.07
C SER A 72 12.47 -13.10 -30.42
N SER A 73 11.58 -13.96 -29.92
CA SER A 73 11.95 -15.24 -29.32
C SER A 73 12.51 -16.23 -30.35
N THR A 74 11.93 -16.29 -31.54
CA THR A 74 12.43 -17.13 -32.64
C THR A 74 13.82 -16.67 -33.08
N ALA A 75 14.04 -15.36 -33.23
CA ALA A 75 15.34 -14.80 -33.59
C ALA A 75 16.42 -15.07 -32.53
N ALA A 76 16.05 -14.99 -31.25
CA ALA A 76 16.95 -15.31 -30.14
C ALA A 76 17.43 -16.77 -30.20
N ILE A 77 16.53 -17.74 -30.42
CA ILE A 77 16.87 -19.16 -30.55
C ILE A 77 17.75 -19.41 -31.79
N ILE A 78 17.37 -18.84 -32.95
CA ILE A 78 18.15 -18.99 -34.19
C ILE A 78 19.59 -18.52 -33.98
N THR A 79 19.76 -17.37 -33.33
CA THR A 79 21.07 -16.81 -33.03
C THR A 79 21.85 -17.69 -32.05
N ALA A 80 21.24 -18.06 -30.92
CA ALA A 80 21.89 -18.84 -29.87
C ALA A 80 22.32 -20.24 -30.33
N LEU A 81 21.53 -20.87 -31.20
CA LEU A 81 21.79 -22.21 -31.72
C LEU A 81 22.51 -22.22 -33.09
N ASN A 82 22.93 -21.05 -33.59
CA ASN A 82 23.55 -20.89 -34.91
C ASN A 82 22.74 -21.55 -36.05
N MET A 83 21.42 -21.41 -36.02
CA MET A 83 20.54 -21.97 -37.05
C MET A 83 20.52 -21.09 -38.31
N PRO A 84 20.19 -21.64 -39.50
CA PRO A 84 20.04 -20.84 -40.71
C PRO A 84 18.97 -19.74 -40.54
N PRO A 85 19.23 -18.50 -41.00
CA PRO A 85 18.21 -17.46 -41.07
C PRO A 85 16.99 -17.94 -41.89
N GLY A 86 15.77 -17.64 -41.41
CA GLY A 86 14.53 -18.10 -42.04
C GLY A 86 14.18 -19.57 -41.77
N SER A 87 14.84 -20.22 -40.80
CA SER A 87 14.44 -21.53 -40.31
C SER A 87 12.96 -21.56 -39.91
N GLN A 88 12.26 -22.64 -40.29
CA GLN A 88 10.84 -22.80 -40.00
C GLN A 88 10.56 -22.78 -38.49
N PRO A 89 9.56 -22.03 -37.98
CA PRO A 89 9.30 -21.86 -36.54
C PRO A 89 9.19 -23.18 -35.77
N HIS A 90 8.55 -24.19 -36.36
CA HIS A 90 8.47 -25.54 -35.78
C HIS A 90 9.84 -26.18 -35.54
N LYS A 91 10.78 -26.04 -36.49
CA LYS A 91 12.14 -26.58 -36.35
C LYS A 91 12.94 -25.81 -35.31
N VAL A 92 12.77 -24.49 -35.26
CA VAL A 92 13.41 -23.62 -34.25
C VAL A 92 12.92 -23.99 -32.85
N ALA A 93 11.60 -24.15 -32.68
CA ALA A 93 11.01 -24.56 -31.41
C ALA A 93 11.52 -25.94 -30.97
N MET A 94 11.50 -26.96 -31.83
CA MET A 94 12.01 -28.30 -31.49
C MET A 94 13.49 -28.28 -31.11
N ALA A 95 14.33 -27.52 -31.84
CA ALA A 95 15.75 -27.39 -31.52
C ALA A 95 15.96 -26.69 -30.16
N GLY A 96 15.20 -25.63 -29.89
CA GLY A 96 15.26 -24.92 -28.62
C GLY A 96 14.76 -25.75 -27.43
N LEU A 97 13.72 -26.58 -27.60
CA LEU A 97 13.22 -27.48 -26.57
C LEU A 97 14.25 -28.54 -26.15
N ALA A 98 15.19 -28.88 -27.03
CA ALA A 98 16.29 -29.80 -26.74
C ALA A 98 17.52 -29.11 -26.12
N SER A 99 17.48 -27.80 -25.90
CA SER A 99 18.63 -27.04 -25.37
C SER A 99 18.89 -27.32 -23.89
N GLU A 100 20.16 -27.25 -23.50
CA GLU A 100 20.59 -27.17 -22.10
C GLU A 100 20.65 -25.73 -21.59
N ASP A 101 20.69 -24.74 -22.49
CA ASP A 101 20.61 -23.33 -22.13
C ASP A 101 19.17 -22.97 -21.73
N HIS A 102 18.99 -22.54 -20.48
CA HIS A 102 17.67 -22.23 -19.91
C HIS A 102 16.98 -21.02 -20.56
N GLU A 103 17.72 -20.04 -21.10
CA GLU A 103 17.11 -18.90 -21.80
C GLU A 103 16.62 -19.33 -23.19
N VAL A 104 17.41 -20.15 -23.90
CA VAL A 104 16.96 -20.77 -25.16
C VAL A 104 15.73 -21.64 -24.92
N LEU A 105 15.77 -22.45 -23.87
CA LEU A 105 14.67 -23.34 -23.47
C LEU A 105 13.40 -22.52 -23.14
N ARG A 106 13.53 -21.40 -22.42
CA ARG A 106 12.43 -20.48 -22.11
C ARG A 106 11.80 -19.91 -23.39
N HIS A 107 12.60 -19.36 -24.30
CA HIS A 107 12.08 -18.87 -25.58
C HIS A 107 11.39 -19.99 -26.39
N ALA A 108 11.93 -21.20 -26.36
CA ALA A 108 11.36 -22.34 -27.06
C ALA A 108 10.00 -22.77 -26.49
N ILE A 109 9.85 -22.80 -25.16
CA ILE A 109 8.58 -23.08 -24.48
C ILE A 109 7.50 -22.10 -24.94
N PHE A 110 7.82 -20.81 -25.05
CA PHE A 110 6.87 -19.79 -25.49
C PHE A 110 6.45 -19.96 -26.97
N ILE A 111 7.38 -20.23 -27.89
CA ILE A 111 7.04 -20.32 -29.33
C ILE A 111 6.47 -21.68 -29.73
N ALA A 112 6.68 -22.73 -28.94
CA ALA A 112 6.30 -24.10 -29.28
C ALA A 112 4.78 -24.28 -29.50
N PRO A 113 3.88 -23.87 -28.59
CA PRO A 113 2.42 -23.96 -28.83
C PRO A 113 2.00 -23.24 -30.11
N ARG A 114 2.58 -22.06 -30.35
CA ARG A 114 2.32 -21.19 -31.51
C ARG A 114 2.88 -21.75 -32.82
N SER A 115 3.77 -22.73 -32.73
CA SER A 115 4.39 -23.46 -33.85
C SER A 115 3.81 -24.86 -34.06
N GLY A 116 2.64 -25.15 -33.48
CA GLY A 116 1.94 -26.43 -33.63
C GLY A 116 2.48 -27.56 -32.74
N LEU A 117 3.24 -27.24 -31.68
CA LEU A 117 3.77 -28.22 -30.71
C LEU A 117 2.96 -28.25 -29.40
N ALA A 118 1.75 -27.68 -29.38
CA ALA A 118 0.87 -27.75 -28.21
C ALA A 118 0.57 -29.22 -27.85
N GLY A 119 0.68 -29.55 -26.56
CA GLY A 119 0.41 -30.91 -26.04
C GLY A 119 1.46 -31.97 -26.39
N ARG A 120 2.60 -31.59 -26.98
CA ARG A 120 3.67 -32.53 -27.31
C ARG A 120 4.50 -32.89 -26.07
N PRO A 121 4.92 -34.17 -25.89
CA PRO A 121 5.72 -34.59 -24.74
C PRO A 121 7.02 -33.81 -24.57
N GLU A 122 7.64 -33.39 -25.67
CA GLU A 122 8.88 -32.60 -25.67
C GLU A 122 8.68 -31.24 -25.00
N LEU A 123 7.55 -30.59 -25.24
CA LEU A 123 7.21 -29.32 -24.58
C LEU A 123 6.97 -29.53 -23.08
N ALA A 124 6.25 -30.58 -22.71
CA ALA A 124 6.00 -30.89 -21.30
C ALA A 124 7.31 -31.18 -20.54
N ALA A 125 8.19 -31.99 -21.13
CA ALA A 125 9.49 -32.33 -20.56
C ALA A 125 10.40 -31.10 -20.43
N ALA A 126 10.47 -30.25 -21.46
CA ALA A 126 11.21 -28.99 -21.43
C ALA A 126 10.69 -28.03 -20.36
N THR A 127 9.37 -27.92 -20.23
CA THR A 127 8.73 -27.07 -19.21
C THR A 127 9.07 -27.54 -17.81
N GLU A 128 8.98 -28.84 -17.54
CA GLU A 128 9.32 -29.42 -16.24
C GLU A 128 10.82 -29.30 -15.93
N LYS A 129 11.68 -29.50 -16.94
CA LYS A 129 13.12 -29.29 -16.83
C LYS A 129 13.44 -27.86 -16.40
N LEU A 130 12.86 -26.86 -17.07
CA LEU A 130 13.08 -25.45 -16.73
C LEU A 130 12.54 -25.11 -15.34
N ARG A 131 11.32 -25.57 -15.02
CA ARG A 131 10.69 -25.40 -13.70
C ARG A 131 11.59 -25.94 -12.59
N GLY A 132 12.04 -27.19 -12.70
CA GLY A 132 12.90 -27.85 -11.72
C GLY A 132 14.27 -27.18 -11.59
N ALA A 133 14.89 -26.81 -12.72
CA ALA A 133 16.20 -26.15 -12.71
C ALA A 133 16.19 -24.77 -12.05
N ARG A 134 15.06 -24.06 -12.14
CA ARG A 134 14.85 -22.74 -11.52
C ARG A 134 14.12 -22.79 -10.18
N GLY A 135 13.61 -23.95 -9.74
CA GLY A 135 12.84 -24.08 -8.50
C GLY A 135 11.52 -23.28 -8.51
N LEU A 136 10.86 -23.18 -9.67
CA LEU A 136 9.64 -22.38 -9.82
C LEU A 136 8.40 -23.12 -9.29
N PRO A 137 7.38 -22.44 -8.77
CA PRO A 137 6.16 -23.05 -8.23
C PRO A 137 5.39 -23.86 -9.26
N ASP A 138 4.89 -25.03 -8.90
CA ASP A 138 4.13 -25.92 -9.78
C ASP A 138 2.91 -25.27 -10.43
N ASP A 139 2.33 -24.29 -9.74
CA ASP A 139 1.12 -23.58 -10.15
C ASP A 139 1.39 -22.32 -10.98
N TRP A 140 2.66 -22.04 -11.34
CA TRP A 140 2.98 -20.98 -12.29
C TRP A 140 2.59 -21.35 -13.72
N ASP A 141 1.95 -20.40 -14.40
CA ASP A 141 1.71 -20.43 -15.84
C ASP A 141 3.04 -20.24 -16.58
N MET A 142 3.56 -21.35 -17.10
CA MET A 142 4.85 -21.37 -17.77
C MET A 142 4.82 -20.75 -19.17
N ASP A 143 3.66 -20.64 -19.83
CA ASP A 143 3.56 -19.90 -21.09
C ASP A 143 3.72 -18.40 -20.80
N ALA A 144 3.01 -17.90 -19.79
CA ALA A 144 3.11 -16.51 -19.35
C ALA A 144 4.53 -16.18 -18.86
N TYR A 145 5.11 -17.01 -17.98
CA TYR A 145 6.50 -16.85 -17.53
C TYR A 145 7.48 -16.90 -18.70
N ALA A 146 7.34 -17.84 -19.63
CA ALA A 146 8.24 -17.95 -20.78
C ALA A 146 8.16 -16.73 -21.71
N SER A 147 6.98 -16.13 -21.82
CA SER A 147 6.78 -14.86 -22.53
C SER A 147 7.29 -13.64 -21.76
N GLY A 148 7.57 -13.78 -20.47
CA GLY A 148 7.91 -12.68 -19.55
C GLY A 148 9.08 -11.81 -20.02
N ARG A 149 9.10 -10.58 -19.52
CA ARG A 149 10.14 -9.61 -19.84
C ARG A 149 11.41 -9.96 -19.06
N ARG A 150 12.54 -9.99 -19.76
CA ARG A 150 13.86 -10.12 -19.14
C ARG A 150 14.33 -8.74 -18.65
N LEU A 151 14.71 -8.64 -17.39
CA LEU A 151 15.32 -7.45 -16.81
C LEU A 151 16.83 -7.69 -16.69
N GLU A 152 17.63 -6.80 -17.28
CA GLU A 152 19.08 -6.84 -17.20
C GLU A 152 19.58 -5.97 -16.05
N GLY A 153 20.50 -6.50 -15.24
CA GLY A 153 21.12 -5.77 -14.14
C GLY A 153 20.14 -5.44 -13.02
N GLY A 154 19.90 -6.42 -12.13
CA GLY A 154 19.01 -6.26 -10.97
C GLY A 154 19.35 -5.01 -10.17
N CYS A 155 18.40 -4.08 -10.07
CA CYS A 155 18.53 -2.91 -9.20
C CYS A 155 18.78 -3.40 -7.77
N GLY A 156 19.81 -2.89 -7.08
CA GLY A 156 20.17 -3.32 -5.72
C GLY A 156 21.39 -4.23 -5.61
N GLY A 157 22.19 -4.37 -6.67
CA GLY A 157 23.48 -5.08 -6.63
C GLY A 157 23.40 -6.58 -6.94
N ARG A 158 22.27 -7.06 -7.48
CA ARG A 158 22.10 -8.47 -7.86
C ARG A 158 22.68 -8.73 -9.25
N GLN A 159 23.39 -9.85 -9.39
CA GLN A 159 24.20 -10.17 -10.58
C GLN A 159 23.42 -10.92 -11.67
N ASP A 160 22.28 -11.53 -11.34
CA ASP A 160 21.51 -12.35 -12.27
C ASP A 160 20.46 -11.53 -13.03
N SER A 161 20.22 -11.87 -14.30
CA SER A 161 19.05 -11.41 -15.04
C SER A 161 17.78 -12.11 -14.52
N THR A 162 16.70 -11.36 -14.34
CA THR A 162 15.39 -11.89 -13.90
C THR A 162 14.38 -11.89 -15.06
N VAL A 163 13.43 -12.82 -15.02
CA VAL A 163 12.24 -12.81 -15.87
C VAL A 163 11.04 -12.47 -15.01
N VAL A 164 10.28 -11.47 -15.45
CA VAL A 164 9.08 -11.00 -14.77
C VAL A 164 7.88 -11.05 -15.71
N ALA A 165 6.79 -11.65 -15.23
CA ALA A 165 5.49 -11.63 -15.87
C ALA A 165 4.39 -11.25 -14.86
N PHE A 166 3.32 -10.63 -15.37
CA PHE A 166 2.14 -10.27 -14.60
C PHE A 166 0.93 -10.98 -15.19
N VAL A 167 0.29 -11.85 -14.41
CA VAL A 167 -0.78 -12.72 -14.91
C VAL A 167 -2.11 -12.34 -14.25
N PRO A 168 -3.10 -11.83 -15.02
CA PRO A 168 -4.44 -11.58 -14.52
C PRO A 168 -5.02 -12.83 -13.86
N GLN A 169 -5.64 -12.68 -12.69
CA GLN A 169 -6.14 -13.80 -11.90
C GLN A 169 -7.62 -14.07 -12.13
N PRO A 170 -8.03 -15.36 -12.10
CA PRO A 170 -9.42 -15.74 -12.28
C PRO A 170 -10.32 -15.28 -11.11
N ALA A 171 -11.63 -15.21 -11.36
CA ALA A 171 -12.61 -14.66 -10.41
C ALA A 171 -12.54 -15.28 -9.01
N HIS A 172 -12.27 -16.58 -8.89
CA HIS A 172 -12.22 -17.24 -7.58
C HIS A 172 -11.02 -16.77 -6.72
N VAL A 173 -9.89 -16.38 -7.32
CA VAL A 173 -8.76 -15.74 -6.61
C VAL A 173 -9.15 -14.33 -6.17
N VAL A 174 -9.81 -13.57 -7.05
CA VAL A 174 -10.32 -12.22 -6.74
C VAL A 174 -11.32 -12.26 -5.59
N GLU A 175 -12.22 -13.25 -5.56
CA GLU A 175 -13.18 -13.44 -4.48
C GLU A 175 -12.52 -13.79 -3.14
N ASP A 176 -11.46 -14.59 -3.14
CA ASP A 176 -10.68 -14.92 -1.94
C ASP A 176 -10.00 -13.68 -1.37
N LEU A 177 -9.35 -12.89 -2.23
CA LEU A 177 -8.72 -11.63 -1.83
C LEU A 177 -9.76 -10.61 -1.37
N GLN A 178 -10.90 -10.49 -2.05
CA GLN A 178 -11.98 -9.58 -1.64
C GLN A 178 -12.51 -9.95 -0.26
N HIS A 179 -12.68 -11.25 0.02
CA HIS A 179 -13.05 -11.70 1.35
C HIS A 179 -11.98 -11.35 2.40
N MET A 180 -10.69 -11.50 2.07
CA MET A 180 -9.60 -11.11 2.95
C MET A 180 -9.59 -9.61 3.25
N PHE A 181 -9.87 -8.76 2.25
CA PHE A 181 -10.02 -7.31 2.43
C PHE A 181 -11.21 -6.98 3.34
N ASP A 182 -12.38 -7.57 3.07
CA ASP A 182 -13.61 -7.30 3.82
C ASP A 182 -13.49 -7.79 5.28
N ALA A 183 -12.93 -8.99 5.50
CA ALA A 183 -12.80 -9.59 6.83
C ALA A 183 -11.72 -8.93 7.70
N THR A 184 -10.70 -8.32 7.07
CA THR A 184 -9.64 -7.59 7.78
C THR A 184 -9.83 -6.07 7.73
N TYR A 185 -10.96 -5.58 7.22
CA TYR A 185 -11.28 -4.17 7.24
C TYR A 185 -11.49 -3.66 8.67
N ARG A 186 -10.82 -2.55 9.02
CA ARG A 186 -11.08 -1.81 10.27
C ARG A 186 -11.14 -0.32 9.98
N LYS A 187 -12.24 0.31 10.39
CA LYS A 187 -12.45 1.75 10.27
C LYS A 187 -11.79 2.51 11.41
N VAL A 188 -10.46 2.61 11.37
CA VAL A 188 -9.67 3.29 12.39
C VAL A 188 -8.76 4.32 11.73
N TYR A 189 -8.78 5.54 12.25
CA TYR A 189 -7.89 6.61 11.81
C TYR A 189 -6.55 6.52 12.52
N THR A 190 -5.46 6.62 11.76
CA THR A 190 -4.14 6.85 12.33
C THR A 190 -3.51 8.11 11.73
N ARG A 191 -2.47 8.61 12.41
CA ARG A 191 -1.68 9.74 11.94
C ARG A 191 -1.07 9.52 10.55
N ASP A 192 -0.87 8.28 10.13
CA ASP A 192 -0.22 7.97 8.86
C ASP A 192 -1.09 8.33 7.64
N ARG A 193 -2.41 8.53 7.83
CA ARG A 193 -3.31 9.04 6.78
C ARG A 193 -3.10 10.51 6.43
N ARG A 194 -2.51 11.30 7.34
CA ARG A 194 -2.18 12.72 7.12
C ARG A 194 -3.33 13.55 6.51
N GLY A 195 -4.54 13.37 7.03
CA GLY A 195 -5.74 14.08 6.61
C GLY A 195 -6.54 13.39 5.49
N ALA A 196 -6.02 12.32 4.89
CA ALA A 196 -6.78 11.56 3.89
C ALA A 196 -7.98 10.85 4.54
N PRO A 197 -9.16 10.87 3.90
CA PRO A 197 -10.36 10.22 4.43
C PRO A 197 -10.20 8.70 4.48
N ILE A 198 -10.90 8.07 5.42
CA ILE A 198 -10.97 6.60 5.52
C ILE A 198 -12.09 6.09 4.60
N PRO A 199 -11.79 5.23 3.62
CA PRO A 199 -12.83 4.57 2.82
C PRO A 199 -13.72 3.69 3.69
N ASP A 200 -15.01 3.61 3.38
CA ASP A 200 -15.95 2.73 4.07
C ASP A 200 -15.78 1.27 3.68
N ARG A 201 -15.32 1.03 2.45
CA ARG A 201 -15.03 -0.29 1.92
C ARG A 201 -14.01 -0.23 0.79
N PHE A 202 -13.37 -1.36 0.54
CA PHE A 202 -12.57 -1.58 -0.66
C PHE A 202 -13.25 -2.58 -1.59
N ARG A 203 -13.27 -2.27 -2.89
CA ARG A 203 -13.73 -3.17 -3.94
C ARG A 203 -12.56 -3.49 -4.85
N ILE A 204 -12.09 -4.73 -4.84
CA ILE A 204 -11.05 -5.20 -5.76
C ILE A 204 -11.58 -5.11 -7.19
N LYS A 205 -10.77 -4.53 -8.07
CA LYS A 205 -11.06 -4.37 -9.49
C LYS A 205 -10.28 -5.39 -10.30
N GLU A 206 -8.98 -5.49 -10.01
CA GLU A 206 -8.06 -6.33 -10.76
C GLU A 206 -7.00 -6.92 -9.82
N VAL A 207 -6.58 -8.14 -10.14
CA VAL A 207 -5.52 -8.87 -9.42
C VAL A 207 -4.58 -9.43 -10.46
N HIS A 208 -3.31 -9.04 -10.38
CA HIS A 208 -2.25 -9.58 -11.20
C HIS A 208 -1.29 -10.36 -10.32
N ARG A 209 -1.07 -11.64 -10.63
CA ARG A 209 -0.02 -12.43 -9.99
C ARG A 209 1.32 -12.05 -10.58
N VAL A 210 2.29 -11.79 -9.72
CA VAL A 210 3.67 -11.53 -10.09
C VAL A 210 4.39 -12.86 -10.22
N MET A 211 5.06 -13.07 -11.36
CA MET A 211 5.95 -14.20 -11.61
C MET A 211 7.35 -13.65 -11.85
N ASN A 212 8.04 -13.34 -10.77
CA ASN A 212 9.44 -12.89 -10.75
C ASN A 212 10.33 -14.06 -10.31
N ASP A 213 11.07 -14.67 -11.22
CA ASP A 213 11.81 -15.92 -10.94
C ASP A 213 12.99 -15.73 -10.00
N GLN A 214 13.74 -14.65 -10.14
CA GLN A 214 14.87 -14.38 -9.27
C GLN A 214 14.41 -14.19 -7.83
N VAL A 215 13.46 -13.29 -7.61
CA VAL A 215 12.94 -12.98 -6.27
C VAL A 215 12.29 -14.22 -5.66
N TRP A 216 11.60 -15.03 -6.47
CA TRP A 216 11.05 -16.30 -6.00
C TRP A 216 12.13 -17.28 -5.55
N ARG A 217 13.23 -17.42 -6.29
CA ARG A 217 14.35 -18.31 -5.91
C ARG A 217 14.98 -17.89 -4.60
N GLU A 218 15.23 -16.60 -4.44
CA GLU A 218 15.83 -16.00 -3.23
C GLU A 218 14.89 -16.23 -2.02
N TYR A 219 13.62 -15.86 -2.15
CA TYR A 219 12.56 -16.10 -1.18
C TYR A 219 12.41 -17.59 -0.81
N GLY A 220 12.35 -18.47 -1.81
CA GLY A 220 12.14 -19.91 -1.63
C GLY A 220 13.31 -20.58 -0.92
N GLN A 221 14.55 -20.23 -1.29
CA GLN A 221 15.75 -20.69 -0.60
C GLN A 221 15.77 -20.23 0.86
N HIS A 222 15.38 -18.97 1.11
CA HIS A 222 15.33 -18.45 2.46
C HIS A 222 14.25 -19.11 3.32
N ARG A 223 13.07 -19.39 2.73
CA ARG A 223 12.00 -20.16 3.38
C ARG A 223 12.49 -21.50 3.89
N GLU A 224 13.24 -22.25 3.08
CA GLU A 224 13.78 -23.55 3.49
C GLU A 224 14.83 -23.41 4.62
N LYS A 225 15.65 -22.36 4.62
CA LYS A 225 16.58 -22.06 5.73
C LYS A 225 15.83 -21.79 7.04
N VAL A 226 14.76 -20.99 6.98
CA VAL A 226 13.92 -20.69 8.16
C VAL A 226 13.24 -21.96 8.66
N LYS A 227 12.64 -22.77 7.78
CA LYS A 227 12.03 -24.06 8.13
C LYS A 227 13.01 -24.99 8.85
N ALA A 228 14.22 -25.14 8.29
CA ALA A 228 15.25 -25.97 8.88
C ALA A 228 15.64 -25.48 10.28
N ARG A 229 15.76 -24.16 10.49
CA ARG A 229 16.08 -23.58 11.80
C ARG A 229 14.95 -23.72 12.82
N LEU A 230 13.69 -23.67 12.38
CA LEU A 230 12.53 -23.82 13.25
C LEU A 230 12.18 -25.27 13.58
N ALA A 231 12.77 -26.26 12.92
CA ALA A 231 12.40 -27.67 13.01
C ALA A 231 12.11 -28.12 14.46
N GLY A 232 10.84 -28.44 14.73
CA GLY A 232 10.35 -28.85 16.06
C GLY A 232 9.74 -27.74 16.93
N GLN A 233 9.71 -26.49 16.46
CA GLN A 233 9.14 -25.33 17.17
C GLN A 233 8.02 -24.68 16.35
N ALA A 234 6.81 -24.66 16.88
CA ALA A 234 5.71 -23.91 16.30
C ALA A 234 5.77 -22.45 16.77
N HIS A 235 6.23 -21.54 15.91
CA HIS A 235 6.15 -20.11 16.13
C HIS A 235 4.96 -19.56 15.35
N ARG A 236 4.11 -18.78 16.01
CA ARG A 236 2.97 -18.08 15.41
C ARG A 236 2.81 -16.73 16.08
N VAL A 237 2.18 -15.80 15.35
CA VAL A 237 1.68 -14.58 15.99
C VAL A 237 0.55 -14.92 16.97
N PRO A 238 0.35 -14.15 18.05
CA PRO A 238 -0.78 -14.33 18.96
C PRO A 238 -2.11 -14.36 18.21
N ASP A 239 -3.00 -15.29 18.58
CA ASP A 239 -4.33 -15.48 17.97
C ASP A 239 -4.36 -15.76 16.46
N GLY A 240 -3.21 -16.10 15.86
CA GLY A 240 -3.09 -16.32 14.42
C GLY A 240 -3.09 -15.01 13.63
N ALA A 241 -2.64 -15.11 12.38
CA ALA A 241 -2.62 -13.95 11.49
C ALA A 241 -4.04 -13.66 10.99
N HIS A 242 -4.52 -12.41 11.06
CA HIS A 242 -5.91 -12.09 10.74
C HIS A 242 -6.30 -12.44 9.29
N THR A 243 -5.36 -12.28 8.35
CA THR A 243 -5.51 -12.68 6.95
C THR A 243 -5.69 -14.20 6.80
N MET A 244 -4.93 -14.99 7.56
CA MET A 244 -5.04 -16.45 7.57
C MET A 244 -6.35 -16.90 8.19
N ASN A 245 -6.73 -16.32 9.33
CA ASN A 245 -8.01 -16.58 9.99
C ASN A 245 -9.19 -16.25 9.07
N ALA A 246 -9.11 -15.15 8.29
CA ALA A 246 -10.14 -14.79 7.31
C ALA A 246 -10.31 -15.88 6.24
N LEU A 247 -9.21 -16.34 5.64
CA LEU A 247 -9.25 -17.41 4.62
C LEU A 247 -9.76 -18.74 5.19
N GLU A 248 -9.32 -19.11 6.38
CA GLU A 248 -9.78 -20.32 7.08
C GLU A 248 -11.28 -20.25 7.36
N SER A 249 -11.78 -19.11 7.84
CA SER A 249 -13.20 -18.91 8.12
C SER A 249 -14.05 -19.04 6.85
N ARG A 250 -13.55 -18.57 5.70
CA ARG A 250 -14.23 -18.71 4.40
C ARG A 250 -14.27 -20.16 3.95
N ARG A 251 -13.15 -20.88 4.08
CA ARG A 251 -13.03 -22.31 3.73
C ARG A 251 -13.97 -23.15 4.59
N GLN A 252 -14.07 -22.87 5.89
CA GLN A 252 -14.99 -23.54 6.80
C GLN A 252 -16.46 -23.30 6.42
N LYS A 253 -16.82 -22.07 6.02
CA LYS A 253 -18.18 -21.74 5.56
C LYS A 253 -18.53 -22.37 4.21
N ASN A 254 -17.53 -22.58 3.35
CA ASN A 254 -17.72 -23.10 1.98
C ASN A 254 -16.75 -24.26 1.67
N PRO A 255 -16.87 -25.42 2.35
CA PRO A 255 -15.89 -26.52 2.22
C PRO A 255 -15.86 -27.14 0.81
N ALA A 256 -16.93 -26.98 0.03
CA ALA A 256 -17.02 -27.46 -1.36
C ALA A 256 -16.23 -26.58 -2.36
N LYS A 257 -15.78 -25.39 -1.96
CA LYS A 257 -14.95 -24.50 -2.79
C LYS A 257 -13.53 -24.46 -2.22
N PRO A 258 -12.55 -25.13 -2.87
CA PRO A 258 -11.16 -24.97 -2.46
C PRO A 258 -10.75 -23.49 -2.57
N GLY A 259 -9.84 -23.05 -1.70
CA GLY A 259 -9.32 -21.69 -1.77
C GLY A 259 -8.53 -21.48 -3.06
N GLY A 260 -8.69 -20.32 -3.68
CA GLY A 260 -7.99 -19.91 -4.91
C GLY A 260 -6.55 -19.48 -4.68
N LEU A 261 -6.21 -19.04 -3.48
CA LEU A 261 -4.84 -18.63 -3.17
C LEU A 261 -3.92 -19.85 -3.02
N PRO A 262 -2.71 -19.80 -3.60
CA PRO A 262 -1.78 -20.91 -3.46
C PRO A 262 -1.36 -21.10 -1.99
N PRO A 263 -1.01 -22.32 -1.57
CA PRO A 263 -0.76 -22.63 -0.17
C PRO A 263 0.48 -21.88 0.35
N VAL A 264 0.46 -21.56 1.65
CA VAL A 264 1.62 -21.02 2.39
C VAL A 264 2.19 -22.11 3.29
N ASP A 265 3.50 -22.06 3.54
CA ASP A 265 4.20 -23.05 4.36
C ASP A 265 4.19 -22.68 5.85
N SER A 266 3.30 -23.32 6.60
CA SER A 266 3.21 -23.11 8.05
C SER A 266 4.47 -23.51 8.83
N ALA A 267 5.36 -24.34 8.26
CA ALA A 267 6.62 -24.70 8.92
C ALA A 267 7.63 -23.53 8.92
N ALA A 268 7.45 -22.56 8.02
CA ALA A 268 8.20 -21.30 8.00
C ALA A 268 7.51 -20.18 8.78
N ASN A 269 6.33 -20.45 9.36
CA ASN A 269 5.38 -19.42 9.80
C ASN A 269 5.09 -18.42 8.65
N GLU A 270 4.88 -18.97 7.44
CA GLU A 270 4.51 -18.19 6.25
C GLU A 270 3.03 -17.79 6.30
N VAL A 271 2.74 -16.51 6.06
CA VAL A 271 1.38 -15.95 6.06
C VAL A 271 1.19 -14.97 4.91
N TRP A 272 -0.07 -14.64 4.61
CA TRP A 272 -0.43 -13.55 3.71
C TRP A 272 -0.45 -12.21 4.44
N LEU A 273 0.19 -11.17 3.91
CA LEU A 273 0.12 -9.82 4.47
C LEU A 273 0.00 -8.76 3.37
N PHE A 274 -0.45 -7.58 3.74
CA PHE A 274 -0.59 -6.45 2.83
C PHE A 274 0.59 -5.50 2.95
N HIS A 275 1.14 -5.05 1.83
CA HIS A 275 2.07 -3.92 1.77
C HIS A 275 1.46 -2.76 1.00
N GLY A 276 1.30 -1.63 1.69
CA GLY A 276 0.74 -0.41 1.13
C GLY A 276 1.78 0.45 0.44
N THR A 277 1.52 0.84 -0.81
CA THR A 277 2.46 1.64 -1.60
C THR A 277 1.75 2.26 -2.82
N THR A 278 2.41 3.18 -3.54
CA THR A 278 1.85 3.76 -4.78
C THR A 278 1.93 2.76 -5.93
N ARG A 279 1.23 3.02 -7.04
CA ARG A 279 1.26 2.20 -8.26
C ARG A 279 2.70 2.01 -8.76
N GLU A 280 3.45 3.09 -8.88
CA GLU A 280 4.81 3.09 -9.41
C GLU A 280 5.74 2.27 -8.51
N ALA A 281 5.59 2.41 -7.20
CA ALA A 281 6.37 1.66 -6.23
C ALA A 281 5.94 0.18 -6.15
N ALA A 282 4.65 -0.14 -6.28
CA ALA A 282 4.16 -1.52 -6.37
C ALA A 282 4.76 -2.25 -7.58
N GLN A 283 4.78 -1.59 -8.75
CA GLN A 283 5.43 -2.13 -9.95
C GLN A 283 6.94 -2.25 -9.74
N GLY A 284 7.59 -1.22 -9.21
CA GLY A 284 9.02 -1.21 -8.93
C GLY A 284 9.44 -2.37 -8.01
N ILE A 285 8.66 -2.63 -6.95
CA ILE A 285 8.87 -3.76 -6.02
C ILE A 285 8.60 -5.10 -6.70
N ALA A 286 7.52 -5.23 -7.48
CA ALA A 286 7.22 -6.48 -8.18
C ALA A 286 8.31 -6.86 -9.20
N GLU A 287 8.95 -5.88 -9.83
CA GLU A 287 10.01 -6.09 -10.82
C GLU A 287 11.40 -6.26 -10.18
N ASN A 288 11.71 -5.47 -9.15
CA ASN A 288 13.07 -5.33 -8.62
C ASN A 288 13.20 -5.73 -7.15
N ASP A 289 12.16 -6.32 -6.57
CA ASP A 289 12.02 -6.65 -5.14
C ASP A 289 11.95 -5.44 -4.21
N PHE A 290 11.73 -5.71 -2.92
CA PHE A 290 11.83 -4.74 -1.86
C PHE A 290 13.26 -4.20 -1.71
N ARG A 291 13.36 -2.89 -1.45
CA ARG A 291 14.63 -2.17 -1.34
C ARG A 291 14.76 -1.59 0.07
N LEU A 292 15.58 -2.25 0.89
CA LEU A 292 15.80 -1.85 2.29
C LEU A 292 16.40 -0.44 2.42
N ASP A 293 17.19 0.01 1.44
CA ASP A 293 17.77 1.36 1.38
C ASP A 293 16.72 2.47 1.17
N LEU A 294 15.53 2.11 0.65
CA LEU A 294 14.40 3.02 0.52
C LEU A 294 13.47 2.98 1.74
N THR A 295 13.69 2.07 2.71
CA THR A 295 12.83 1.98 3.91
C THR A 295 12.96 3.24 4.78
N GLY A 296 11.82 3.74 5.26
CA GLY A 296 11.76 4.97 6.05
C GLY A 296 11.81 6.28 5.25
N SER A 297 11.87 6.23 3.91
CA SER A 297 11.82 7.44 3.05
C SER A 297 10.45 8.13 3.02
N ASN A 298 9.36 7.38 3.23
CA ASN A 298 7.99 7.91 3.15
C ASN A 298 7.29 8.06 4.52
N ALA A 299 7.37 7.04 5.38
CA ALA A 299 6.81 6.97 6.74
C ALA A 299 7.19 5.62 7.40
N GLY A 300 6.88 5.43 8.69
CA GLY A 300 6.96 4.11 9.36
C GLY A 300 8.38 3.69 9.77
N THR A 301 8.95 4.33 10.79
CA THR A 301 10.25 3.93 11.38
C THR A 301 10.12 3.52 12.85
N LEU A 302 8.89 3.40 13.36
CA LEU A 302 8.62 3.13 14.77
C LEU A 302 9.30 1.85 15.27
N TYR A 303 9.38 0.83 14.42
CA TYR A 303 10.02 -0.45 14.70
C TYR A 303 11.37 -0.59 13.97
N GLY A 304 11.99 0.51 13.54
CA GLY A 304 13.27 0.52 12.81
C GLY A 304 13.11 0.48 11.29
N LYS A 305 14.25 0.37 10.59
CA LYS A 305 14.32 0.40 9.12
C LYS A 305 14.14 -1.01 8.57
N GLY A 306 12.91 -1.32 8.16
CA GLY A 306 12.54 -2.62 7.60
C GLY A 306 11.34 -2.48 6.66
N ILE A 307 10.87 -3.61 6.15
CA ILE A 307 9.69 -3.72 5.30
C ILE A 307 8.47 -3.88 6.21
N TYR A 308 7.56 -2.92 6.13
CA TYR A 308 6.33 -2.89 6.94
C TYR A 308 5.19 -3.57 6.18
N LEU A 309 4.55 -4.51 6.86
CA LEU A 309 3.43 -5.31 6.38
C LEU A 309 2.31 -5.19 7.41
N ALA A 310 1.06 -5.33 6.97
CA ALA A 310 -0.08 -5.32 7.87
C ALA A 310 -1.05 -6.45 7.54
N GLU A 311 -1.79 -6.87 8.56
CA GLU A 311 -2.85 -7.86 8.40
C GLU A 311 -4.18 -7.22 7.96
N ASN A 312 -4.28 -5.90 8.07
CA ASN A 312 -5.47 -5.13 7.72
C ASN A 312 -5.21 -4.33 6.45
N ALA A 313 -6.04 -4.54 5.42
CA ALA A 313 -5.95 -3.76 4.18
C ALA A 313 -6.09 -2.25 4.45
N THR A 314 -6.90 -1.85 5.45
CA THR A 314 -7.08 -0.42 5.81
C THR A 314 -5.84 0.23 6.42
N LYS A 315 -4.92 -0.52 7.02
CA LYS A 315 -3.64 0.01 7.51
C LYS A 315 -2.67 0.24 6.35
N SER A 316 -2.55 -0.75 5.47
CA SER A 316 -1.69 -0.64 4.30
C SER A 316 -2.21 0.42 3.31
N ASP A 317 -3.53 0.59 3.17
CA ASP A 317 -4.13 1.67 2.38
C ASP A 317 -3.63 3.09 2.74
N GLU A 318 -3.24 3.34 4.00
CA GLU A 318 -2.70 4.64 4.45
C GLU A 318 -1.39 5.02 3.73
N TYR A 319 -0.68 4.03 3.19
CA TYR A 319 0.56 4.20 2.45
C TYR A 319 0.36 4.20 0.94
N GLY A 320 -0.87 3.94 0.47
CA GLY A 320 -1.24 3.91 -0.93
C GLY A 320 -1.34 5.29 -1.60
N GLU A 321 -2.07 5.32 -2.71
CA GLU A 321 -2.29 6.52 -3.52
C GLU A 321 -3.01 7.64 -2.78
N GLY A 322 -2.62 8.87 -3.08
CA GLY A 322 -3.32 10.09 -2.71
C GLY A 322 -2.46 11.16 -2.04
N PRO A 323 -2.99 12.39 -1.92
CA PRO A 323 -2.27 13.49 -1.31
C PRO A 323 -1.95 13.14 0.14
N LYS A 324 -0.65 13.09 0.45
CA LYS A 324 -0.16 12.95 1.81
C LYS A 324 0.14 14.34 2.33
N GLY A 325 -0.50 14.75 3.42
CA GLY A 325 -0.12 15.97 4.14
C GLY A 325 1.35 15.97 4.57
N PRO A 326 1.87 17.09 5.09
CA PRO A 326 3.26 17.21 5.50
C PRO A 326 3.65 16.10 6.50
N ALA A 327 4.84 15.54 6.31
CA ALA A 327 5.42 14.53 7.18
C ALA A 327 6.16 15.20 8.35
N GLY A 328 5.52 15.43 9.50
CA GLY A 328 6.24 15.94 10.67
C GLY A 328 5.36 16.48 11.80
N GLU A 329 5.88 16.39 13.03
CA GLU A 329 5.28 16.94 14.26
C GLU A 329 5.51 18.45 14.43
N GLU A 330 6.20 19.13 13.51
CA GLU A 330 6.40 20.58 13.58
C GLU A 330 5.12 21.32 13.19
N GLN A 331 4.18 21.45 14.15
CA GLN A 331 3.27 22.60 14.36
C GLN A 331 2.12 22.37 15.35
N MET A 332 2.18 21.37 16.24
CA MET A 332 1.21 21.29 17.34
C MET A 332 1.89 21.45 18.70
N GLU A 333 2.26 22.71 18.99
CA GLU A 333 2.47 23.12 20.38
C GLU A 333 1.15 23.03 21.16
N VAL A 334 1.25 22.49 22.37
CA VAL A 334 0.16 22.28 23.32
C VAL A 334 -0.42 23.64 23.71
N GLY A 335 -1.69 23.90 23.37
CA GLY A 335 -2.46 25.02 23.92
C GLY A 335 -2.69 26.24 23.01
N TYR A 336 -2.24 26.19 21.76
CA TYR A 336 -2.65 27.16 20.73
C TYR A 336 -3.78 26.55 19.89
N GLU A 337 -4.82 27.33 19.57
CA GLU A 337 -5.74 26.96 18.49
C GLU A 337 -4.90 26.56 17.27
N ALA A 338 -5.09 25.34 16.77
CA ALA A 338 -4.35 24.86 15.61
C ALA A 338 -4.50 25.90 14.49
N PRO A 339 -3.41 26.44 13.92
CA PRO A 339 -3.51 27.39 12.83
C PRO A 339 -4.37 26.78 11.72
N ARG A 340 -5.32 27.56 11.21
CA ARG A 340 -6.24 27.18 10.12
C ARG A 340 -5.45 26.37 9.07
N PRO A 341 -5.84 25.11 8.76
CA PRO A 341 -5.38 24.45 7.54
C PRO A 341 -5.61 25.42 6.38
N PRO A 342 -4.65 25.60 5.46
CA PRO A 342 -4.76 26.63 4.43
C PRO A 342 -6.15 26.57 3.77
N PRO A 343 -6.85 27.72 3.63
CA PRO A 343 -8.17 27.77 3.00
C PRO A 343 -8.18 26.94 1.72
N GLY A 344 -9.04 25.93 1.64
CA GLY A 344 -9.08 25.08 0.47
C GLY A 344 -10.13 23.98 0.58
N PRO A 345 -10.63 23.46 -0.56
CA PRO A 345 -11.53 22.33 -0.56
C PRO A 345 -10.86 21.11 0.10
N PRO A 346 -11.64 20.16 0.65
CA PRO A 346 -11.11 18.89 1.13
C PRO A 346 -10.21 18.23 0.07
N PRO A 347 -9.18 17.46 0.48
CA PRO A 347 -8.37 16.71 -0.48
C PRO A 347 -9.28 15.87 -1.38
N ALA A 348 -9.03 15.93 -2.70
CA ALA A 348 -9.83 15.18 -3.66
C ALA A 348 -9.81 13.68 -3.30
N LEU A 349 -10.99 13.05 -3.35
CA LEU A 349 -11.11 11.62 -3.08
C LEU A 349 -10.37 10.82 -4.15
N VAL A 350 -9.31 10.14 -3.74
CA VAL A 350 -8.59 9.24 -4.62
C VAL A 350 -9.27 7.89 -4.59
N LYS A 351 -10.12 7.64 -5.59
CA LYS A 351 -10.96 6.44 -5.65
C LYS A 351 -10.20 5.17 -5.97
N GLU A 352 -9.13 5.23 -6.75
CA GLU A 352 -8.37 4.04 -7.14
C GLU A 352 -7.03 3.99 -6.43
N SER A 353 -6.61 2.79 -6.02
CA SER A 353 -5.30 2.59 -5.41
C SER A 353 -4.77 1.17 -5.63
N TYR A 354 -3.52 0.98 -5.22
CA TYR A 354 -2.78 -0.25 -5.37
C TYR A 354 -2.23 -0.71 -4.04
N ILE A 355 -2.10 -2.03 -3.91
CA ILE A 355 -1.58 -2.68 -2.72
C ILE A 355 -0.96 -4.01 -3.14
N LEU A 356 0.15 -4.38 -2.50
CA LEU A 356 0.74 -5.69 -2.70
C LEU A 356 0.15 -6.65 -1.67
N VAL A 357 -0.21 -7.86 -2.12
CA VAL A 357 -0.52 -8.98 -1.24
C VAL A 357 0.68 -9.91 -1.30
N CYS A 358 1.39 -10.01 -0.18
CA CYS A 358 2.68 -10.66 -0.11
C CYS A 358 2.58 -11.99 0.63
N ARG A 359 3.36 -12.98 0.19
CA ARG A 359 3.78 -14.08 1.06
C ARG A 359 4.83 -13.54 2.01
N SER A 360 4.75 -13.88 3.28
CA SER A 360 5.64 -13.33 4.29
C SER A 360 6.08 -14.41 5.26
N ILE A 361 7.38 -14.69 5.29
CA ILE A 361 8.03 -15.60 6.23
C ILE A 361 8.25 -14.85 7.54
N LEU A 362 7.44 -15.17 8.55
CA LEU A 362 7.57 -14.52 9.85
C LEU A 362 8.58 -15.20 10.76
N GLY A 363 8.88 -16.48 10.52
CA GLY A 363 9.77 -17.29 11.34
C GLY A 363 9.45 -17.17 12.84
N LYS A 364 10.50 -16.98 13.66
CA LYS A 364 10.39 -16.65 15.08
C LYS A 364 10.11 -15.16 15.26
N VAL A 365 8.95 -14.83 15.81
CA VAL A 365 8.45 -13.45 15.91
C VAL A 365 8.82 -12.79 17.24
N ARG A 366 9.37 -11.56 17.19
CA ARG A 366 9.55 -10.69 18.36
C ARG A 366 8.30 -9.84 18.59
N TYR A 367 7.52 -10.19 19.61
CA TYR A 367 6.35 -9.41 20.01
C TYR A 367 6.72 -8.12 20.75
N THR A 368 6.00 -7.01 20.49
CA THR A 368 6.04 -5.79 21.30
C THR A 368 4.70 -5.02 21.25
N ASP A 369 4.18 -4.62 22.40
CA ASP A 369 3.03 -3.70 22.56
C ASP A 369 3.44 -2.37 23.24
N GLU A 370 4.75 -2.09 23.25
CA GLU A 370 5.33 -0.91 23.89
C GLU A 370 4.89 0.37 23.18
N GLN A 371 4.63 1.43 23.96
CA GLN A 371 4.25 2.74 23.39
C GLN A 371 5.41 3.39 22.60
N ARG A 372 6.65 3.15 23.04
CA ARG A 372 7.88 3.69 22.47
C ARG A 372 8.93 2.57 22.45
N PRO A 373 8.81 1.61 21.51
CA PRO A 373 9.74 0.49 21.42
C PRO A 373 11.15 0.96 21.05
N ASN A 374 12.16 0.21 21.49
CA ASN A 374 13.54 0.44 21.04
C ASN A 374 13.74 -0.15 19.63
N ALA A 375 13.57 0.68 18.61
CA ALA A 375 13.69 0.33 17.20
C ALA A 375 15.05 -0.34 16.86
N ASP A 376 16.16 0.21 17.37
CA ASP A 376 17.50 -0.30 17.09
C ASP A 376 17.74 -1.68 17.73
N ASP A 377 17.15 -1.94 18.91
CA ASP A 377 17.19 -3.26 19.54
C ASP A 377 16.39 -4.30 18.75
N LEU A 378 15.17 -3.94 18.36
CA LEU A 378 14.30 -4.81 17.56
C LEU A 378 14.98 -5.21 16.24
N GLN A 379 15.46 -4.22 15.49
CA GLN A 379 16.16 -4.46 14.23
C GLN A 379 17.42 -5.31 14.42
N ARG A 380 18.29 -4.97 15.38
CA ARG A 380 19.53 -5.70 15.65
C ARG A 380 19.29 -7.17 16.04
N ARG A 381 18.26 -7.46 16.82
CA ARG A 381 17.94 -8.83 17.23
C ARG A 381 17.43 -9.68 16.07
N CYS A 382 16.73 -9.06 15.11
CA CYS A 382 16.38 -9.73 13.86
C CYS A 382 17.62 -9.96 12.97
N LEU A 383 18.44 -8.94 12.76
CA LEU A 383 19.63 -9.04 11.91
C LEU A 383 20.68 -10.03 12.43
N ASN A 384 20.76 -10.22 13.76
CA ASN A 384 21.64 -11.22 14.38
C ASN A 384 21.03 -12.63 14.43
N GLY A 385 19.81 -12.83 13.90
CA GLY A 385 19.15 -14.13 13.81
C GLY A 385 18.49 -14.63 15.10
N GLU A 386 18.35 -13.79 16.13
CA GLU A 386 17.63 -14.16 17.36
C GLU A 386 16.12 -14.27 17.12
N PHE A 387 15.62 -13.41 16.21
CA PHE A 387 14.26 -13.39 15.68
C PHE A 387 14.32 -13.21 14.16
N ASP A 388 13.20 -13.46 13.52
CA ASP A 388 13.04 -13.35 12.06
C ASP A 388 12.22 -12.13 11.67
N SER A 389 11.28 -11.75 12.52
CA SER A 389 10.39 -10.62 12.30
C SER A 389 9.96 -10.00 13.62
N VAL A 390 9.38 -8.81 13.55
CA VAL A 390 8.79 -8.11 14.69
C VAL A 390 7.29 -7.99 14.47
N LEU A 391 6.52 -8.22 15.55
CA LEU A 391 5.10 -7.91 15.62
C LEU A 391 4.90 -6.71 16.54
N GLY A 392 4.54 -5.57 15.94
CA GLY A 392 4.10 -4.37 16.63
C GLY A 392 2.59 -4.41 16.90
N ASP A 393 2.19 -4.66 18.14
CA ASP A 393 0.79 -4.85 18.52
C ASP A 393 0.14 -3.55 19.04
N ARG A 394 -0.08 -2.59 18.14
CA ARG A 394 -0.85 -1.37 18.46
C ARG A 394 -2.35 -1.64 18.55
N LEU A 395 -2.82 -2.79 18.07
CA LEU A 395 -4.20 -3.22 18.28
C LEU A 395 -4.49 -3.39 19.77
N LYS A 396 -3.67 -4.17 20.49
CA LYS A 396 -3.81 -4.32 21.95
C LYS A 396 -3.57 -3.00 22.69
N LYS A 397 -2.59 -2.21 22.24
CA LYS A 397 -2.17 -0.99 22.96
C LYS A 397 -3.10 0.21 22.77
N ASN A 398 -3.53 0.46 21.53
CA ASN A 398 -4.26 1.67 21.11
C ASN A 398 -5.59 1.36 20.39
N GLY A 399 -5.95 0.09 20.20
CA GLY A 399 -7.13 -0.30 19.44
C GLY A 399 -6.97 -0.17 17.91
N THR A 400 -5.76 0.14 17.42
CA THR A 400 -5.52 0.41 15.99
C THR A 400 -5.24 -0.87 15.19
N PHE A 401 -3.98 -1.16 14.90
CA PHE A 401 -3.55 -2.17 13.95
C PHE A 401 -2.34 -2.95 14.49
N ARG A 402 -2.19 -4.18 14.02
CA ARG A 402 -0.93 -4.91 14.17
C ARG A 402 -0.11 -4.71 12.89
N GLU A 403 1.17 -4.45 13.06
CA GLU A 403 2.13 -4.30 11.98
C GLU A 403 3.23 -5.37 12.14
N LEU A 404 3.65 -5.94 11.03
CA LEU A 404 4.69 -6.95 10.95
C LEU A 404 5.87 -6.39 10.16
N ILE A 405 7.06 -6.50 10.73
CA ILE A 405 8.26 -5.91 10.16
C ILE A 405 9.28 -7.02 9.93
N VAL A 406 9.77 -7.08 8.71
CA VAL A 406 10.91 -7.92 8.31
C VAL A 406 12.07 -7.04 7.90
N TYR A 407 13.30 -7.48 8.17
CA TYR A 407 14.53 -6.68 7.96
C TYR A 407 15.42 -7.28 6.87
N HIS A 408 14.88 -8.20 6.08
CA HIS A 408 15.49 -8.82 4.93
C HIS A 408 14.41 -8.94 3.84
N ASP A 409 14.74 -8.58 2.61
CA ASP A 409 13.91 -8.69 1.42
C ASP A 409 13.46 -10.13 1.14
N ASP A 410 14.37 -11.12 1.22
CA ASP A 410 14.04 -12.55 1.06
C ASP A 410 13.00 -13.12 2.04
N HIS A 411 12.53 -12.36 3.05
CA HIS A 411 11.41 -12.77 3.89
C HIS A 411 10.04 -12.55 3.23
N VAL A 412 9.98 -11.80 2.13
CA VAL A 412 8.71 -11.37 1.54
C VAL A 412 8.73 -11.55 0.03
N TYR A 413 7.66 -12.11 -0.51
CA TYR A 413 7.45 -12.23 -1.95
C TYR A 413 6.17 -11.48 -2.34
N PRO A 414 6.23 -10.47 -3.23
CA PRO A 414 5.05 -9.72 -3.66
C PRO A 414 4.21 -10.55 -4.66
N GLU A 415 3.49 -11.55 -4.17
CA GLU A 415 2.74 -12.50 -5.01
C GLU A 415 1.68 -11.83 -5.90
N PHE A 416 0.98 -10.82 -5.38
CA PHE A 416 -0.06 -10.13 -6.15
C PHE A 416 0.06 -8.61 -6.08
N VAL A 417 -0.14 -7.96 -7.23
CA VAL A 417 -0.49 -6.55 -7.33
C VAL A 417 -2.01 -6.44 -7.45
N VAL A 418 -2.64 -5.75 -6.50
CA VAL A 418 -4.10 -5.61 -6.44
C VAL A 418 -4.49 -4.16 -6.69
N LYS A 419 -5.27 -3.91 -7.74
CA LYS A 419 -5.96 -2.63 -7.96
C LYS A 419 -7.33 -2.70 -7.29
N TYR A 420 -7.64 -1.71 -6.46
CA TYR A 420 -8.92 -1.63 -5.76
C TYR A 420 -9.48 -0.21 -5.79
N GLU A 421 -10.80 -0.17 -5.66
CA GLU A 421 -11.59 1.04 -5.55
C GLU A 421 -11.94 1.29 -4.08
N ARG A 422 -11.67 2.49 -3.60
CA ARG A 422 -12.11 3.03 -2.31
C ARG A 422 -13.55 3.51 -2.46
N VAL A 423 -14.44 2.90 -1.71
CA VAL A 423 -15.86 3.27 -1.69
C VAL A 423 -16.10 4.21 -0.51
N PHE A 424 -16.60 5.40 -0.82
CA PHE A 424 -16.92 6.43 0.15
C PHE A 424 -18.44 6.66 0.18
N PHE A 425 -19.10 6.34 1.29
CA PHE A 425 -20.55 6.43 1.37
C PHE A 425 -21.07 7.86 1.45
N HIS A 426 -20.27 8.80 1.96
CA HIS A 426 -20.63 10.21 2.04
C HIS A 426 -20.88 10.85 0.67
N GLU A 427 -20.40 10.28 -0.43
CA GLU A 427 -20.78 10.73 -1.79
C GLU A 427 -22.29 10.60 -2.06
N ARG A 428 -23.00 9.79 -1.25
CA ARG A 428 -24.48 9.66 -1.31
C ARG A 428 -25.20 10.65 -0.39
N PHE A 429 -24.49 11.52 0.32
CA PHE A 429 -25.07 12.42 1.32
C PHE A 429 -26.22 13.26 0.74
N ALA A 430 -26.02 13.95 -0.37
CA ALA A 430 -27.05 14.81 -0.95
C ALA A 430 -28.33 14.01 -1.30
N GLN A 431 -28.16 12.82 -1.89
CA GLN A 431 -29.28 11.92 -2.22
C GLN A 431 -30.02 11.43 -0.97
N ILE A 432 -29.30 11.01 0.08
CA ILE A 432 -29.97 10.54 1.30
C ILE A 432 -30.64 11.69 2.06
N TYR A 433 -30.03 12.87 2.07
CA TYR A 433 -30.57 14.04 2.74
C TYR A 433 -31.86 14.49 2.06
N ALA A 434 -31.88 14.52 0.71
CA ALA A 434 -33.10 14.75 -0.06
C ALA A 434 -34.20 13.72 0.22
N ASN A 435 -33.85 12.44 0.40
CA ASN A 435 -34.80 11.39 0.78
C ASN A 435 -35.36 11.62 2.20
N MET A 436 -34.54 12.03 3.15
CA MET A 436 -34.98 12.41 4.50
C MET A 436 -35.97 13.60 4.43
N CYS A 437 -35.64 14.67 3.70
CA CYS A 437 -36.53 15.82 3.50
C CYS A 437 -37.84 15.43 2.79
N LYS A 438 -37.78 14.53 1.80
CA LYS A 438 -38.98 13.98 1.15
C LYS A 438 -39.87 13.24 2.16
N ARG A 439 -39.30 12.38 3.00
CA ARG A 439 -40.07 11.69 4.06
C ARG A 439 -40.68 12.68 5.05
N GLN A 440 -40.00 13.79 5.34
CA GLN A 440 -40.52 14.85 6.21
C GLN A 440 -41.73 15.55 5.57
N ARG A 441 -41.64 15.95 4.29
CA ARG A 441 -42.75 16.58 3.55
C ARG A 441 -43.99 15.68 3.47
N GLU A 442 -43.80 14.37 3.45
CA GLU A 442 -44.88 13.38 3.44
C GLU A 442 -45.41 13.05 4.85
N GLY A 443 -44.86 13.66 5.92
CA GLY A 443 -45.25 13.38 7.31
C GLY A 443 -44.82 12.01 7.83
N ARG A 444 -43.80 11.40 7.21
CA ARG A 444 -43.31 10.03 7.50
C ARG A 444 -41.88 9.98 8.05
N PHE A 445 -41.30 11.11 8.45
CA PHE A 445 -39.93 11.17 8.96
C PHE A 445 -39.90 11.03 10.49
N ASN A 446 -39.46 9.87 10.96
CA ASN A 446 -39.22 9.57 12.37
C ASN A 446 -37.71 9.57 12.71
N GLY A 447 -36.90 10.22 11.87
CA GLY A 447 -35.45 10.19 11.92
C GLY A 447 -34.81 9.37 10.78
N PRO A 448 -33.46 9.32 10.75
CA PRO A 448 -32.72 8.61 9.71
C PRO A 448 -32.86 7.07 9.81
N THR A 449 -32.97 6.38 8.68
CA THR A 449 -32.93 4.91 8.60
C THR A 449 -31.51 4.39 8.91
N PRO A 450 -31.32 3.09 9.18
CA PRO A 450 -29.98 2.52 9.39
C PRO A 450 -29.00 2.86 8.25
N GLU A 451 -29.44 2.77 6.99
CA GLU A 451 -28.64 3.06 5.81
C GLU A 451 -28.28 4.55 5.70
N GLU A 452 -29.22 5.43 6.05
CA GLU A 452 -28.95 6.88 6.08
C GLU A 452 -27.97 7.22 7.21
N LYS A 453 -28.09 6.59 8.39
CA LYS A 453 -27.14 6.75 9.50
C LYS A 453 -25.72 6.33 9.11
N GLU A 454 -25.56 5.27 8.32
CA GLU A 454 -24.24 4.87 7.81
C GLU A 454 -23.60 5.96 6.93
N VAL A 455 -24.38 6.60 6.07
CA VAL A 455 -23.89 7.70 5.22
C VAL A 455 -23.56 8.95 6.06
N LEU A 456 -24.42 9.31 7.02
CA LEU A 456 -24.16 10.41 7.95
C LEU A 456 -22.89 10.13 8.78
N GLN A 457 -22.72 8.90 9.26
CA GLN A 457 -21.53 8.48 9.99
C GLN A 457 -20.29 8.48 9.08
N SER A 458 -20.41 8.09 7.81
CA SER A 458 -19.31 8.18 6.83
C SER A 458 -18.86 9.63 6.65
N LEU A 459 -19.81 10.56 6.44
CA LEU A 459 -19.51 11.99 6.34
C LEU A 459 -18.83 12.49 7.62
N TRP A 460 -19.39 12.18 8.79
CA TRP A 460 -18.79 12.55 10.08
C TRP A 460 -17.35 12.07 10.21
N ASN A 461 -17.05 10.84 9.79
CA ASN A 461 -15.72 10.28 9.93
C ASN A 461 -14.67 10.96 9.06
N VAL A 462 -15.07 11.64 7.97
CA VAL A 462 -14.13 12.44 7.17
C VAL A 462 -13.58 13.60 8.00
N PHE A 463 -14.45 14.28 8.75
CA PHE A 463 -14.10 15.51 9.46
C PHE A 463 -13.73 15.28 10.93
N GLY A 464 -14.36 14.33 11.63
CA GLY A 464 -14.16 14.10 13.06
C GLY A 464 -12.98 13.19 13.41
N MET A 465 -12.58 12.28 12.51
CA MET A 465 -11.53 11.30 12.81
C MET A 465 -10.12 11.88 13.07
N PRO A 466 -9.69 12.96 12.40
CA PRO A 466 -8.44 13.63 12.75
C PRO A 466 -8.35 14.01 14.25
N ASN A 467 -9.49 14.29 14.89
CA ASN A 467 -9.61 14.69 16.28
C ASN A 467 -10.38 13.66 17.14
N LYS A 468 -10.10 12.37 16.92
CA LYS A 468 -10.66 11.25 17.72
C LYS A 468 -12.20 11.20 17.74
N GLY A 469 -12.82 11.51 16.62
CA GLY A 469 -14.27 11.45 16.44
C GLY A 469 -15.00 12.72 16.87
N ARG A 470 -14.29 13.83 17.08
CA ARG A 470 -14.84 15.14 17.42
C ARG A 470 -14.48 16.18 16.37
N ILE A 471 -15.31 17.19 16.22
CA ILE A 471 -15.11 18.29 15.25
C ILE A 471 -14.97 19.61 16.02
N ASN A 472 -13.95 20.39 15.68
CA ASN A 472 -13.80 21.77 16.15
C ASN A 472 -14.46 22.77 15.17
N LYS A 473 -14.46 24.05 15.53
CA LYS A 473 -15.08 25.13 14.73
C LYS A 473 -14.64 25.13 13.26
N TRP A 474 -13.35 24.94 13.00
CA TRP A 474 -12.81 24.97 11.64
C TRP A 474 -13.18 23.73 10.83
N GLN A 475 -13.19 22.57 11.47
CA GLN A 475 -13.66 21.34 10.84
C GLN A 475 -15.18 21.35 10.60
N LEU A 476 -15.95 22.08 11.42
CA LEU A 476 -17.36 22.32 11.15
C LEU A 476 -17.53 23.15 9.87
N LEU A 477 -16.72 24.19 9.68
CA LEU A 477 -16.71 24.96 8.43
C LEU A 477 -16.38 24.07 7.22
N ASP A 478 -15.37 23.20 7.33
CA ASP A 478 -15.01 22.26 6.26
C ASP A 478 -16.16 21.29 5.96
N LEU A 479 -16.81 20.77 7.01
CA LEU A 479 -17.98 19.90 6.89
C LEU A 479 -19.09 20.64 6.16
N LEU A 480 -19.50 21.82 6.65
CA LEU A 480 -20.56 22.63 6.08
C LEU A 480 -20.27 23.01 4.63
N THR A 481 -19.00 23.29 4.30
CA THR A 481 -18.57 23.62 2.93
C THR A 481 -18.62 22.41 2.01
N ALA A 482 -18.15 21.24 2.45
CA ALA A 482 -18.32 19.99 1.70
C ALA A 482 -19.79 19.64 1.48
N ILE A 483 -20.62 20.17 2.37
CA ILE A 483 -22.06 20.06 2.38
C ILE A 483 -22.75 21.29 1.73
N GLN A 484 -22.04 22.17 1.02
CA GLN A 484 -22.64 23.34 0.35
C GLN A 484 -23.57 24.20 1.24
N GLN A 485 -23.33 24.20 2.55
CA GLN A 485 -24.03 25.02 3.56
C GLN A 485 -23.01 25.90 4.30
N SER A 486 -22.04 26.43 3.56
CA SER A 486 -21.05 27.35 4.11
C SER A 486 -21.78 28.56 4.74
N PRO A 487 -21.35 29.02 5.93
CA PRO A 487 -21.88 30.24 6.53
C PRO A 487 -21.59 31.44 5.63
N GLU A 488 -22.45 32.46 5.65
CA GLU A 488 -22.23 33.70 4.88
C GLU A 488 -20.96 34.43 5.35
N ASN A 489 -20.68 34.37 6.66
CA ASN A 489 -19.47 34.89 7.30
C ASN A 489 -18.68 33.78 8.03
N GLU A 490 -17.44 33.52 7.60
CA GLU A 490 -16.53 32.53 8.22
C GLU A 490 -16.17 32.84 9.70
N GLN A 491 -16.52 34.03 10.20
CA GLN A 491 -16.25 34.45 11.59
C GLN A 491 -17.50 34.35 12.49
N GLU A 492 -18.43 35.31 12.38
CA GLU A 492 -19.56 35.47 13.31
C GLU A 492 -20.64 34.40 13.12
N ASP A 493 -21.02 34.10 11.87
CA ASP A 493 -22.05 33.10 11.59
C ASP A 493 -21.55 31.69 11.92
N LEU A 494 -20.26 31.42 11.69
CA LEU A 494 -19.66 30.16 12.09
C LEU A 494 -19.58 30.00 13.61
N ASP A 495 -19.28 31.06 14.36
CA ASP A 495 -19.32 31.04 15.83
C ASP A 495 -20.72 30.72 16.35
N GLN A 496 -21.73 31.34 15.75
CA GLN A 496 -23.12 31.11 16.12
C GLN A 496 -23.55 29.68 15.77
N THR A 497 -23.25 29.21 14.56
CA THR A 497 -23.54 27.84 14.12
C THR A 497 -22.84 26.81 15.01
N PHE A 498 -21.57 27.05 15.36
CA PHE A 498 -20.84 26.16 16.25
C PHE A 498 -21.48 26.07 17.63
N LYS A 499 -21.88 27.20 18.22
CA LYS A 499 -22.59 27.23 19.52
C LYS A 499 -23.95 26.53 19.48
N GLU A 500 -24.62 26.56 18.33
CA GLU A 500 -25.90 25.85 18.15
C GLU A 500 -25.71 24.34 18.13
N TRP A 501 -24.61 23.86 17.54
CA TRP A 501 -24.31 22.43 17.44
C TRP A 501 -23.66 21.87 18.72
N ASP A 502 -22.79 22.65 19.38
CA ASP A 502 -22.14 22.31 20.66
C ASP A 502 -23.13 22.47 21.83
N THR A 503 -24.06 21.53 21.93
CA THR A 503 -25.17 21.54 22.89
C THR A 503 -24.71 21.37 24.33
N ASN A 504 -23.59 20.68 24.55
CA ASN A 504 -23.03 20.44 25.87
C ASN A 504 -22.00 21.52 26.28
N GLN A 505 -21.62 22.41 25.35
CA GLN A 505 -20.68 23.53 25.53
C GLN A 505 -19.28 23.09 25.96
N ASP A 506 -18.83 21.92 25.50
CA ASP A 506 -17.50 21.39 25.81
C ASP A 506 -16.41 21.85 24.83
N GLY A 507 -16.79 22.65 23.82
CA GLY A 507 -15.91 23.18 22.78
C GLY A 507 -15.65 22.21 21.64
N TRP A 508 -16.38 21.09 21.59
CA TRP A 508 -16.31 20.08 20.54
C TRP A 508 -17.70 19.65 20.11
N ILE A 509 -17.86 19.39 18.82
CA ILE A 509 -19.05 18.72 18.32
C ILE A 509 -18.78 17.22 18.30
N GLU A 510 -19.68 16.45 18.89
CA GLU A 510 -19.69 14.99 18.84
C GLU A 510 -20.66 14.45 17.76
N TYR A 511 -20.53 13.17 17.41
CA TYR A 511 -21.40 12.56 16.38
C TYR A 511 -22.89 12.62 16.75
N SER A 512 -23.22 12.50 18.03
CA SER A 512 -24.59 12.61 18.54
C SER A 512 -25.20 13.98 18.25
N GLU A 513 -24.41 15.04 18.42
CA GLU A 513 -24.82 16.43 18.19
C GLU A 513 -25.01 16.69 16.69
N PHE A 514 -24.04 16.26 15.87
CA PHE A 514 -24.19 16.29 14.41
C PHE A 514 -25.42 15.53 13.92
N LEU A 515 -25.68 14.33 14.43
CA LEU A 515 -26.84 13.53 14.03
C LEU A 515 -28.15 14.20 14.44
N ASN A 516 -28.19 14.77 15.65
CA ASN A 516 -29.34 15.52 16.13
C ASN A 516 -29.60 16.73 15.23
N GLU A 517 -28.57 17.49 14.95
CA GLU A 517 -28.64 18.66 14.09
C GLU A 517 -29.12 18.30 12.67
N MET A 518 -28.52 17.29 12.01
CA MET A 518 -28.98 16.84 10.70
C MET A 518 -30.46 16.45 10.71
N THR A 519 -30.93 15.87 11.82
CA THR A 519 -32.35 15.53 12.01
C THR A 519 -33.21 16.79 12.17
N THR A 520 -32.73 17.79 12.92
CA THR A 520 -33.39 19.09 13.10
C THR A 520 -33.51 19.83 11.77
N ARG A 521 -32.42 19.95 11.00
CA ARG A 521 -32.42 20.59 9.68
C ARG A 521 -33.42 19.98 8.71
N VAL A 522 -33.54 18.64 8.71
CA VAL A 522 -34.58 17.94 7.93
C VAL A 522 -35.98 18.32 8.40
N LYS A 523 -36.23 18.37 9.72
CA LYS A 523 -37.54 18.74 10.28
C LYS A 523 -37.93 20.17 9.95
N ASP A 524 -36.97 21.08 9.96
CA ASP A 524 -37.14 22.50 9.64
C ASP A 524 -37.31 22.74 8.14
N GLY A 525 -37.15 21.70 7.32
CA GLY A 525 -37.33 21.78 5.87
C GLY A 525 -36.18 22.51 5.16
N MET A 526 -35.00 22.58 5.77
CA MET A 526 -33.82 23.11 5.09
C MET A 526 -33.40 22.14 3.99
N GLU A 527 -33.70 22.51 2.75
CA GLU A 527 -33.37 21.73 1.57
C GLU A 527 -31.94 22.00 1.09
N TYR A 528 -31.37 20.96 0.50
CA TYR A 528 -30.15 21.07 -0.28
C TYR A 528 -30.49 21.42 -1.71
N TYR A 529 -29.93 22.52 -2.22
CA TYR A 529 -29.95 22.77 -3.65
C TYR A 529 -28.73 22.09 -4.25
N ILE A 530 -28.96 21.02 -5.02
CA ILE A 530 -27.95 20.49 -5.94
C ILE A 530 -28.11 21.33 -7.21
N GLU A 531 -27.21 22.29 -7.45
CA GLU A 531 -27.05 22.85 -8.81
C GLU A 531 -26.31 21.85 -9.72
#